data_AF-A0A2V7NVS8-F1
#
_entry.id   AF-A0A2V7NVS8-F1
#
_cell.length_a   1.000
_cell.length_b   1.000
_cell.length_c   1.000
_cell.angle_alpha   90.00
_cell.angle_beta   90.00
_cell.angle_gamma   90.00
#
_symmetry.space_group_name_H-M   'P 1'
#
loop_
_entity.id
_entity.type
_entity.pdbx_description
1 polymer ?
#
loop_
_entity_poly.entity_id
_entity_poly.type
_entity_poly.pdbx_seq_one_letter_code
_entity_poly.pdbx_strand_id
1 'polypeptide(L)'
;MKVAHAFVANGDFGNVSWSANSLFGFASVSTGDTLGPSYFIFQFDPCCSSASGVGPVPVSDFTGSGGGRLVLNTNTCADPGFLTFEGACGLVSIEFDKTSFFTGRNQGTSSQTFGDFTFHSVGTSEFSSAQATGTVVGFPITSPNDGSMGMNHNVAVSISR
;
A
#
# COMPACT_ATOMS: atom_id res chain seq x y z
N MET A 1 12.72 -19.25 5.36
CA MET A 1 11.71 -18.18 5.33
C MET A 1 10.33 -18.81 5.38
N LYS A 2 9.46 -18.35 6.27
CA LYS A 2 8.06 -18.80 6.34
C LYS A 2 7.20 -17.71 5.74
N VAL A 3 6.40 -18.04 4.72
CA VAL A 3 5.45 -17.11 4.14
C VAL A 3 4.41 -16.77 5.21
N ALA A 4 4.32 -15.49 5.56
CA ALA A 4 3.34 -14.98 6.51
C ALA A 4 1.99 -14.74 5.82
N HIS A 5 2.02 -14.30 4.55
CA HIS A 5 0.83 -14.04 3.75
C HIS A 5 1.11 -14.16 2.25
N ALA A 6 0.15 -14.63 1.45
CA ALA A 6 0.24 -14.67 -0.01
C ALA A 6 -1.14 -14.47 -0.64
N PHE A 7 -1.19 -13.72 -1.74
CA PHE A 7 -2.42 -13.45 -2.49
C PHE A 7 -2.10 -13.16 -3.96
N VAL A 8 -3.12 -13.26 -4.82
CA VAL A 8 -3.04 -12.86 -6.23
C VAL A 8 -3.75 -11.52 -6.39
N ALA A 9 -2.99 -10.51 -6.79
CA ALA A 9 -3.49 -9.20 -7.17
C ALA A 9 -3.96 -9.21 -8.63
N ASN A 10 -5.23 -8.89 -8.84
CA ASN A 10 -5.87 -8.85 -10.15
C ASN A 10 -6.96 -7.77 -10.12
N GLY A 11 -6.67 -6.60 -10.69
CA GLY A 11 -7.54 -5.43 -10.63
C GLY A 11 -6.80 -4.16 -10.19
N ASP A 12 -7.57 -3.17 -9.74
CA ASP A 12 -7.03 -1.85 -9.43
C ASP A 12 -6.08 -1.86 -8.23
N PHE A 13 -5.04 -1.04 -8.30
CA PHE A 13 -4.11 -0.81 -7.21
C PHE A 13 -3.68 0.65 -7.11
N GLY A 14 -3.24 1.04 -5.93
CA GLY A 14 -2.60 2.32 -5.67
C GLY A 14 -1.46 2.14 -4.67
N ASN A 15 -0.35 2.83 -4.89
CA ASN A 15 0.76 2.89 -3.95
C ASN A 15 1.32 4.31 -3.85
N VAL A 16 1.86 4.64 -2.70
CA VAL A 16 2.49 5.92 -2.42
C VAL A 16 3.68 5.71 -1.49
N SER A 17 4.78 6.37 -1.81
CA SER A 17 5.88 6.63 -0.89
C SER A 17 5.94 8.12 -0.58
N TRP A 18 6.20 8.50 0.66
CA TRP A 18 6.33 9.90 1.05
C TRP A 18 7.46 10.10 2.06
N SER A 19 8.04 11.29 2.05
CA SER A 19 8.96 11.70 3.12
C SER A 19 8.95 13.21 3.34
N ALA A 20 8.81 13.64 4.59
CA ALA A 20 8.97 15.03 5.00
C ALA A 20 9.21 15.12 6.52
N ASN A 21 9.99 16.12 6.97
CA ASN A 21 10.11 16.49 8.39
C ASN A 21 10.27 15.29 9.34
N SER A 22 11.19 14.37 9.03
CA SER A 22 11.48 13.15 9.80
C SER A 22 10.42 12.03 9.72
N LEU A 23 9.37 12.16 8.91
CA LEU A 23 8.42 11.11 8.60
C LEU A 23 8.75 10.49 7.24
N PHE A 24 8.87 9.16 7.19
CA PHE A 24 8.94 8.35 5.99
C PHE A 24 7.78 7.37 6.00
N GLY A 25 7.13 7.16 4.85
CA GLY A 25 6.07 6.19 4.76
C GLY A 25 5.90 5.60 3.37
N PHE A 26 5.34 4.40 3.37
CA PHE A 26 4.89 3.66 2.21
C PHE A 26 3.51 3.09 2.51
N ALA A 27 2.61 3.19 1.55
CA ALA A 27 1.33 2.52 1.59
C ALA A 27 1.03 1.98 0.19
N SER A 28 0.45 0.79 0.15
CA SER A 28 0.02 0.13 -1.07
C SER A 28 -1.30 -0.58 -0.79
N VAL A 29 -2.18 -0.58 -1.78
CA VAL A 29 -3.43 -1.33 -1.77
C VAL A 29 -3.61 -1.93 -3.14
N SER A 30 -3.98 -3.20 -3.18
CA SER A 30 -4.26 -3.90 -4.43
C SER A 30 -5.51 -4.73 -4.28
N THR A 31 -6.30 -4.72 -5.35
CA THR A 31 -7.41 -5.64 -5.55
C THR A 31 -6.86 -7.00 -6.00
N GLY A 32 -7.47 -8.06 -5.50
CA GLY A 32 -7.14 -9.46 -5.79
C GLY A 32 -8.34 -10.34 -5.45
N ASP A 33 -8.10 -11.61 -5.13
CA ASP A 33 -9.13 -12.48 -4.51
C ASP A 33 -9.60 -11.94 -3.14
N THR A 34 -8.75 -11.15 -2.49
CA THR A 34 -9.03 -10.29 -1.33
C THR A 34 -8.41 -8.92 -1.53
N LEU A 35 -8.99 -7.86 -0.97
CA LEU A 35 -8.35 -6.54 -0.93
C LEU A 35 -7.25 -6.53 0.13
N GLY A 36 -5.99 -6.31 -0.26
CA GLY A 36 -4.87 -6.37 0.66
C GLY A 36 -4.10 -5.05 0.75
N PRO A 37 -4.51 -4.10 1.61
CA PRO A 37 -3.65 -2.97 1.95
C PRO A 37 -2.43 -3.46 2.74
N SER A 38 -1.28 -2.87 2.43
CA SER A 38 -0.02 -3.00 3.16
C SER A 38 0.56 -1.61 3.39
N TYR A 39 1.01 -1.32 4.60
CA TYR A 39 1.68 -0.06 4.90
C TYR A 39 2.88 -0.26 5.82
N PHE A 40 3.83 0.67 5.70
CA PHE A 40 4.98 0.83 6.56
C PHE A 40 5.23 2.32 6.76
N ILE A 41 5.35 2.74 8.01
CA ILE A 41 5.54 4.14 8.39
C ILE A 41 6.62 4.18 9.46
N PHE A 42 7.51 5.15 9.34
CA PHE A 42 8.59 5.38 10.27
C PHE A 42 8.80 6.88 10.50
N GLN A 43 8.72 7.33 11.74
CA GLN A 43 8.97 8.70 12.18
C GLN A 43 10.21 8.72 13.08
N PHE A 44 11.21 9.55 12.75
CA PHE A 44 12.49 9.61 13.46
C PHE A 44 12.50 10.54 14.70
N ASP A 45 11.47 11.37 14.94
CA ASP A 45 11.49 12.45 15.97
C ASP A 45 10.06 12.78 16.46
N PRO A 46 9.79 13.03 17.78
CA PRO A 46 10.68 13.01 18.94
C PRO A 46 10.66 11.73 19.78
N CYS A 47 9.85 10.75 19.40
CA CYS A 47 9.69 9.52 20.17
C CYS A 47 9.73 8.26 19.31
N CYS A 48 10.45 8.30 18.18
CA CYS A 48 10.57 7.20 17.21
C CYS A 48 9.30 6.35 17.11
N SER A 49 8.27 6.85 16.43
CA SER A 49 7.04 6.11 16.21
C SER A 49 7.08 5.41 14.85
N SER A 50 6.64 4.18 14.84
CA SER A 50 6.55 3.34 13.65
C SER A 50 5.18 2.68 13.63
N ALA A 51 4.68 2.43 12.43
CA ALA A 51 3.48 1.65 12.24
C ALA A 51 3.60 0.83 10.97
N SER A 52 3.37 -0.46 11.07
CA SER A 52 3.41 -1.35 9.90
C SER A 52 2.39 -2.46 10.02
N GLY A 53 1.82 -2.82 8.88
CA GLY A 53 0.85 -3.88 8.85
C GLY A 53 0.44 -4.27 7.43
N VAL A 54 -0.16 -5.44 7.35
CA VAL A 54 -0.70 -5.99 6.11
C VAL A 54 -1.83 -6.95 6.41
N GLY A 55 -2.78 -7.05 5.51
CA GLY A 55 -3.76 -8.12 5.52
C GLY A 55 -5.00 -7.73 4.75
N PRO A 56 -5.97 -8.65 4.67
CA PRO A 56 -7.22 -8.39 4.01
C PRO A 56 -8.06 -7.34 4.75
N VAL A 57 -8.75 -6.51 4.00
CA VAL A 57 -9.83 -5.63 4.49
C VAL A 57 -11.07 -5.77 3.57
N PRO A 58 -12.24 -5.24 3.94
CA PRO A 58 -13.44 -5.33 3.12
C PRO A 58 -13.24 -4.68 1.74
N VAL A 59 -13.70 -5.36 0.68
CA VAL A 59 -13.63 -4.81 -0.69
C VAL A 59 -14.43 -3.50 -0.81
N SER A 60 -15.47 -3.33 0.00
CA SER A 60 -16.26 -2.09 0.07
C SER A 60 -15.46 -0.87 0.49
N ASP A 61 -14.32 -1.07 1.16
CA ASP A 61 -13.47 0.00 1.67
C ASP A 61 -12.55 0.57 0.58
N PHE A 62 -12.52 -0.05 -0.60
CA PHE A 62 -11.76 0.42 -1.75
C PHE A 62 -12.66 0.63 -2.95
N THR A 63 -12.73 1.88 -3.39
CA THR A 63 -13.66 2.31 -4.43
C THR A 63 -12.95 3.13 -5.49
N GLY A 64 -13.61 3.31 -6.63
CA GLY A 64 -13.07 4.05 -7.77
C GLY A 64 -12.45 3.13 -8.82
N SER A 65 -11.50 3.67 -9.58
CA SER A 65 -10.77 2.92 -10.61
C SER A 65 -9.38 3.48 -10.88
N GLY A 66 -8.44 2.63 -11.28
CA GLY A 66 -7.08 2.99 -11.69
C GLY A 66 -7.02 3.93 -12.89
N GLY A 67 -8.14 4.09 -13.62
CA GLY A 67 -8.28 5.02 -14.74
C GLY A 67 -8.48 6.48 -14.35
N GLY A 68 -8.84 6.79 -13.09
CA GLY A 68 -9.19 8.15 -12.68
C GLY A 68 -8.85 8.45 -11.21
N ARG A 69 -9.66 7.94 -10.29
CA ARG A 69 -9.49 8.13 -8.85
C ARG A 69 -9.73 6.84 -8.11
N LEU A 70 -8.90 6.54 -7.12
CA LEU A 70 -9.08 5.45 -6.16
C LEU A 70 -9.20 6.01 -4.75
N VAL A 71 -10.04 5.41 -3.93
CA VAL A 71 -10.24 5.79 -2.54
C VAL A 71 -10.19 4.53 -1.68
N LEU A 72 -9.26 4.50 -0.74
CA LEU A 72 -9.20 3.52 0.34
C LEU A 72 -9.67 4.20 1.63
N ASN A 73 -10.65 3.63 2.31
CA ASN A 73 -11.07 4.06 3.63
C ASN A 73 -11.44 2.85 4.48
N THR A 74 -10.50 2.40 5.31
CA THR A 74 -10.62 1.16 6.08
C THR A 74 -10.12 1.31 7.52
N ASN A 75 -10.64 0.52 8.45
CA ASN A 75 -10.19 0.51 9.84
C ASN A 75 -9.51 -0.82 10.18
N THR A 76 -8.18 -0.81 10.18
CA THR A 76 -7.39 -2.03 10.34
C THR A 76 -7.51 -2.67 11.72
N CYS A 77 -8.05 -1.96 12.72
CA CYS A 77 -8.38 -2.57 14.02
C CYS A 77 -9.67 -3.40 13.99
N ALA A 78 -10.58 -3.12 13.05
CA ALA A 78 -11.85 -3.83 12.92
C ALA A 78 -11.74 -5.11 12.10
N ASP A 79 -10.61 -5.30 11.41
CA ASP A 79 -10.41 -6.38 10.45
C ASP A 79 -9.61 -7.54 11.07
N PRO A 80 -10.26 -8.69 11.38
CA PRO A 80 -9.62 -9.78 12.09
C PRO A 80 -8.50 -10.49 11.30
N GLY A 81 -8.42 -10.26 9.98
CA GLY A 81 -7.33 -10.76 9.14
C GLY A 81 -6.14 -9.81 9.03
N PHE A 82 -6.27 -8.57 9.50
CA PHE A 82 -5.21 -7.58 9.39
C PHE A 82 -4.14 -7.82 10.45
N LEU A 83 -2.88 -7.92 10.01
CA LEU A 83 -1.74 -8.14 10.88
C LEU A 83 -1.01 -6.81 11.08
N THR A 84 -0.95 -6.34 12.32
CA THR A 84 -0.07 -5.23 12.71
C THR A 84 1.24 -5.81 13.21
N PHE A 85 2.36 -5.44 12.58
CA PHE A 85 3.69 -5.92 12.96
C PHE A 85 4.35 -4.97 13.96
N GLU A 86 4.09 -3.68 13.82
CA GLU A 86 4.66 -2.62 14.66
C GLU A 86 3.67 -1.46 14.76
N GLY A 87 3.67 -0.76 15.89
CA GLY A 87 2.74 0.35 16.14
C GLY A 87 1.31 -0.09 16.39
N ALA A 88 0.37 0.87 16.30
CA ALA A 88 -1.05 0.63 16.45
C ALA A 88 -1.74 0.39 15.10
N CYS A 89 -2.79 -0.42 15.10
CA CYS A 89 -3.79 -0.42 14.04
C CYS A 89 -4.61 0.89 14.08
N GLY A 90 -5.40 1.16 13.04
CA GLY A 90 -6.29 2.32 13.02
C GLY A 90 -6.88 2.60 11.66
N LEU A 91 -7.44 3.80 11.51
CA LEU A 91 -8.01 4.24 10.24
C LEU A 91 -6.91 4.49 9.21
N VAL A 92 -7.11 3.94 8.01
CA VAL A 92 -6.35 4.24 6.80
C VAL A 92 -7.30 4.86 5.79
N SER A 93 -7.04 6.12 5.43
CA SER A 93 -7.84 6.89 4.49
C SER A 93 -6.90 7.50 3.45
N ILE A 94 -6.89 6.96 2.23
CA ILE A 94 -6.00 7.40 1.15
C ILE A 94 -6.83 7.64 -0.11
N GLU A 95 -6.59 8.77 -0.75
CA GLU A 95 -7.11 9.07 -2.08
C GLU A 95 -5.95 9.13 -3.06
N PHE A 96 -6.09 8.44 -4.19
CA PHE A 96 -5.17 8.49 -5.31
C PHE A 96 -5.87 9.15 -6.48
N ASP A 97 -5.34 10.28 -6.95
CA ASP A 97 -5.80 10.97 -8.15
C ASP A 97 -4.77 10.79 -9.26
N LYS A 98 -5.19 10.19 -10.37
CA LYS A 98 -4.32 9.97 -11.52
C LYS A 98 -3.81 11.30 -12.08
N THR A 99 -2.53 11.35 -12.35
CA THR A 99 -1.88 12.48 -13.02
C THR A 99 -1.34 12.07 -14.39
N SER A 100 -0.85 13.04 -15.16
CA SER A 100 -0.34 12.81 -16.52
C SER A 100 1.19 12.87 -16.61
N PHE A 101 1.90 12.70 -15.49
CA PHE A 101 3.35 12.86 -15.44
C PHE A 101 4.08 11.67 -16.08
N PHE A 102 3.65 10.42 -15.81
CA PHE A 102 4.14 9.25 -16.53
C PHE A 102 3.09 8.14 -16.62
N THR A 103 3.35 7.20 -17.53
CA THR A 103 2.71 5.88 -17.57
C THR A 103 3.77 4.81 -17.73
N GLY A 104 3.47 3.60 -17.31
CA GLY A 104 4.42 2.49 -17.34
C GLY A 104 3.71 1.15 -17.39
N ARG A 105 4.46 0.14 -17.84
CA ARG A 105 4.07 -1.25 -17.78
C ARG A 105 5.24 -2.03 -17.22
N ASN A 106 5.00 -2.74 -16.13
CA ASN A 106 5.98 -3.64 -15.54
C ASN A 106 5.60 -5.08 -15.88
N GLN A 107 6.58 -5.88 -16.24
CA GLN A 107 6.44 -7.33 -16.40
C GLN A 107 7.69 -7.98 -15.85
N GLY A 108 7.55 -8.70 -14.74
CA GLY A 108 8.68 -9.37 -14.11
C GLY A 108 8.48 -9.64 -12.64
N THR A 109 9.60 -9.74 -11.94
CA THR A 109 9.68 -10.03 -10.52
C THR A 109 10.20 -8.82 -9.75
N SER A 110 9.56 -8.48 -8.64
CA SER A 110 10.03 -7.45 -7.70
C SER A 110 10.22 -8.08 -6.32
N SER A 111 11.27 -7.65 -5.62
CA SER A 111 11.50 -8.02 -4.23
C SER A 111 11.99 -6.80 -3.45
N GLN A 112 11.33 -6.50 -2.33
CA GLN A 112 11.71 -5.41 -1.43
C GLN A 112 11.79 -5.95 -0.01
N THR A 113 12.84 -5.56 0.72
CA THR A 113 13.05 -6.00 2.10
C THR A 113 13.12 -4.80 3.03
N PHE A 114 12.33 -4.82 4.10
CA PHE A 114 12.28 -3.80 5.15
C PHE A 114 12.45 -4.50 6.51
N GLY A 115 13.62 -4.34 7.14
CA GLY A 115 13.95 -5.10 8.35
C GLY A 115 13.88 -6.61 8.11
N ASP A 116 13.06 -7.30 8.91
CA ASP A 116 12.84 -8.75 8.80
C ASP A 116 11.83 -9.15 7.71
N PHE A 117 11.19 -8.19 7.04
CA PHE A 117 10.10 -8.48 6.11
C PHE A 117 10.56 -8.40 4.67
N THR A 118 10.18 -9.38 3.87
CA THR A 118 10.37 -9.36 2.41
C THR A 118 9.02 -9.41 1.71
N PHE A 119 8.77 -8.40 0.87
CA PHE A 119 7.70 -8.35 -0.10
C PHE A 119 8.23 -8.86 -1.43
N HIS A 120 7.61 -9.86 -2.00
CA HIS A 120 7.98 -10.41 -3.29
C HIS A 120 6.75 -10.47 -4.20
N SER A 121 6.88 -10.00 -5.43
CA SER A 121 5.80 -10.01 -6.42
C SER A 121 6.27 -10.47 -7.79
N VAL A 122 5.39 -11.16 -8.54
CA VAL A 122 5.64 -11.64 -9.90
C VAL A 122 4.39 -11.44 -10.74
N GLY A 123 4.50 -10.74 -11.86
CA GLY A 123 3.39 -10.60 -12.80
C GLY A 123 3.52 -9.41 -13.73
N THR A 124 2.37 -8.95 -14.25
CA THR A 124 2.29 -7.77 -15.11
C THR A 124 1.40 -6.71 -14.47
N SER A 125 1.84 -5.46 -14.49
CA SER A 125 1.04 -4.32 -14.06
C SER A 125 1.16 -3.15 -15.02
N GLU A 126 0.07 -2.42 -15.19
CA GLU A 126 0.02 -1.15 -15.92
C GLU A 126 -0.26 -0.04 -14.92
N PHE A 127 0.47 1.06 -15.01
CA PHE A 127 0.40 2.10 -14.01
C PHE A 127 0.63 3.49 -14.59
N SER A 128 0.11 4.48 -13.89
CA SER A 128 0.30 5.90 -14.15
C SER A 128 0.76 6.58 -12.89
N SER A 129 1.39 7.74 -13.04
CA SER A 129 1.65 8.63 -11.91
C SER A 129 0.34 9.02 -11.24
N ALA A 130 0.37 9.17 -9.92
CA ALA A 130 -0.77 9.61 -9.12
C ALA A 130 -0.31 10.58 -8.03
N GLN A 131 -1.19 11.50 -7.65
CA GLN A 131 -1.06 12.23 -6.40
C GLN A 131 -1.81 11.46 -5.33
N ALA A 132 -1.18 11.26 -4.18
CA ALA A 132 -1.81 10.61 -3.04
C ALA A 132 -1.98 11.60 -1.89
N THR A 133 -3.14 11.58 -1.25
CA THR A 133 -3.45 12.39 -0.08
C THR A 133 -4.16 11.56 0.98
N GLY A 134 -4.12 12.03 2.24
CA GLY A 134 -4.83 11.40 3.34
C GLY A 134 -3.90 11.00 4.50
N THR A 135 -4.28 9.96 5.21
CA THR A 135 -3.62 9.50 6.44
C THR A 135 -3.58 7.99 6.53
N VAL A 136 -2.54 7.46 7.17
CA VAL A 136 -2.38 6.05 7.46
C VAL A 136 -2.14 5.91 8.95
N VAL A 137 -3.11 5.33 9.67
CA VAL A 137 -3.10 5.14 11.13
C VAL A 137 -2.69 6.38 11.93
N GLY A 138 -3.20 7.55 11.50
CA GLY A 138 -2.95 8.85 12.13
C GLY A 138 -1.72 9.60 11.60
N PHE A 139 -0.89 8.99 10.75
CA PHE A 139 0.24 9.67 10.11
C PHE A 139 -0.19 10.27 8.76
N PRO A 140 0.10 11.55 8.49
CA PRO A 140 -0.26 12.18 7.23
C PRO A 140 0.63 11.71 6.08
N ILE A 141 0.04 11.55 4.89
CA ILE A 141 0.80 11.49 3.64
C ILE A 141 1.29 12.92 3.35
N THR A 142 2.58 13.16 3.54
CA THR A 142 3.18 14.48 3.35
C THR A 142 3.63 14.71 1.91
N SER A 143 3.81 15.98 1.54
CA SER A 143 4.49 16.35 0.30
C SER A 143 5.98 16.62 0.58
N PRO A 144 6.91 16.22 -0.31
CA PRO A 144 6.66 15.51 -1.58
C PRO A 144 6.26 14.04 -1.36
N ASN A 145 5.44 13.53 -2.28
CA ASN A 145 5.11 12.11 -2.38
C ASN A 145 5.19 11.62 -3.82
N ASP A 146 5.55 10.34 -3.95
CA ASP A 146 5.63 9.62 -5.20
C ASP A 146 4.51 8.57 -5.20
N GLY A 147 3.41 8.90 -5.88
CA GLY A 147 2.26 8.03 -6.04
C GLY A 147 2.20 7.37 -7.41
N SER A 148 1.71 6.14 -7.45
CA SER A 148 1.29 5.49 -8.68
C SER A 148 0.00 4.70 -8.47
N MET A 149 -0.78 4.59 -9.53
CA MET A 149 -2.01 3.80 -9.54
C MET A 149 -2.22 3.13 -10.90
N GLY A 150 -3.00 2.07 -10.93
CA GLY A 150 -3.32 1.39 -12.17
C GLY A 150 -3.92 0.02 -11.94
N MET A 151 -3.56 -0.93 -12.78
CA MET A 151 -4.18 -2.25 -12.83
C MET A 151 -3.13 -3.36 -12.83
N ASN A 152 -3.33 -4.34 -11.94
CA ASN A 152 -2.58 -5.57 -11.88
C ASN A 152 -3.25 -6.63 -12.76
N HIS A 153 -2.45 -7.35 -13.55
CA HIS A 153 -2.87 -8.48 -14.36
C HIS A 153 -2.22 -9.74 -13.81
N ASN A 154 -2.90 -10.40 -12.87
CA ASN A 154 -2.47 -11.64 -12.24
C ASN A 154 -1.05 -11.54 -11.64
N VAL A 155 -0.90 -10.64 -10.67
CA VAL A 155 0.36 -10.42 -9.93
C VAL A 155 0.33 -11.27 -8.66
N ALA A 156 1.14 -12.30 -8.59
CA ALA A 156 1.32 -13.06 -7.37
C ALA A 156 2.14 -12.24 -6.37
N VAL A 157 1.65 -12.09 -5.13
CA VAL A 157 2.34 -11.37 -4.05
C VAL A 157 2.51 -12.32 -2.86
N SER A 158 3.71 -12.30 -2.29
CA SER A 158 4.04 -13.03 -1.07
C SER A 158 4.81 -12.14 -0.09
N ILE A 159 4.48 -12.27 1.18
CA ILE A 159 5.14 -11.55 2.28
C ILE A 159 5.71 -12.60 3.22
N SER A 160 7.01 -12.54 3.47
CA SER A 160 7.72 -13.44 4.37
C SER A 160 8.44 -12.69 5.46
N ARG A 161 8.65 -13.41 6.57
CA ARG A 161 9.59 -13.07 7.63
C ARG A 161 10.72 -14.11 7.68
#